data_AF-A0A7J8ILY5-F1
#
_entry.id   AF-A0A7J8ILY5-F1
#
_cell.length_a   1.000
_cell.length_b   1.000
_cell.length_c   1.000
_cell.angle_alpha   90.00
_cell.angle_beta   90.00
_cell.angle_gamma   90.00
#
_symmetry.space_group_name_H-M   'P 1'
#
loop_
_entity.id
_entity.type
_entity.pdbx_description
1 polymer ?
#
loop_
_entity_poly.entity_id
_entity_poly.type
_entity_poly.pdbx_seq_one_letter_code
_entity_poly.pdbx_strand_id
1 'polypeptide(L)'
;MYNKKTADPIHPDLAGLLVKNKNLLAELRNLQNKLLIKETSLQEMKSELESYKENNMQQSFQIMSLKDDIKDLEELIASLTRIKSLKSTNIQSLEQGNWDLTGRILELENRLRVHLIEREKAERKADLLEKKLAGANGFTPYMKMKGQEDPLDNFMMRDKGEAILAKNFERDNFFHCEGPKDGQKIWDKSQQDLSHKEKQKYELDRPPYSFGWETKTAQSHYQKFLGQLAILLSNSVVPIPATEEAVKERIQEIGANEQSWKSRTEGLQQEIQMLTKQLDQLHHHHEEAAAQESSQTEEKYREQRRPLKRLEGKIAINDFVQGRLDSDRNKENSKTENSQIEEHSKMFKKLEKDNKQQTLLKIKQNLQIATTQRLEEEIQKLQKQLSDLKLSNKNMKIQLTRVNVLKDKTIQKLRQSFTKVEAMKEKAAPKTDNWKTTLNSAKQEARWDKDKAHQMLDTVTPEPCTTKSTLEEVSGRQQEHVDFRETILNMLGFNMKTADKEIITHLRLIIQDYEASNKSKIASDCETRQDNYF
;
A
#
# COMPACT_ATOMS: atom_id res chain seq x y z
N MET A 1 16.86 88.20 -81.93
CA MET A 1 16.63 88.62 -80.53
C MET A 1 15.67 87.65 -79.87
N TYR A 2 16.00 87.26 -78.64
CA TYR A 2 15.35 86.24 -77.80
C TYR A 2 13.85 86.50 -77.57
N ASN A 3 13.01 85.49 -77.76
CA ASN A 3 11.70 85.43 -77.11
C ASN A 3 11.70 84.31 -76.07
N LYS A 4 11.80 84.76 -74.82
CA LYS A 4 11.64 84.02 -73.57
C LYS A 4 10.34 83.20 -73.62
N LYS A 5 10.47 81.87 -73.58
CA LYS A 5 9.40 81.00 -73.10
C LYS A 5 9.24 81.26 -71.61
N THR A 6 8.19 82.01 -71.25
CA THR A 6 7.71 82.17 -69.89
C THR A 6 7.20 80.82 -69.41
N ALA A 7 7.90 80.24 -68.44
CA ALA A 7 7.46 79.10 -67.68
C ALA A 7 6.24 79.50 -66.84
N ASP A 8 5.13 78.80 -67.04
CA ASP A 8 3.90 78.96 -66.28
C ASP A 8 4.04 78.18 -64.95
N PRO A 9 3.92 78.81 -63.75
CA PRO A 9 4.33 78.21 -62.47
C PRO A 9 3.19 77.56 -61.65
N ILE A 10 2.03 77.24 -62.23
CA ILE A 10 0.83 76.88 -61.45
C ILE A 10 0.61 75.35 -61.31
N HIS A 11 1.38 74.50 -62.01
CA HIS A 11 1.25 73.04 -61.86
C HIS A 11 2.56 72.22 -61.66
N PRO A 12 3.53 72.66 -60.84
CA PRO A 12 4.60 71.77 -60.40
C PRO A 12 4.08 70.89 -59.24
N ASP A 13 4.17 69.57 -59.43
CA ASP A 13 4.09 68.52 -58.39
C ASP A 13 2.78 67.73 -58.18
N LEU A 14 1.77 67.84 -59.06
CA LEU A 14 0.62 66.91 -59.00
C LEU A 14 1.04 65.46 -59.29
N ALA A 15 1.94 65.25 -60.25
CA ALA A 15 2.46 63.94 -60.60
C ALA A 15 3.30 63.31 -59.47
N GLY A 16 4.12 64.10 -58.76
CA GLY A 16 4.91 63.63 -57.62
C GLY A 16 4.03 63.25 -56.44
N LEU A 17 2.97 64.01 -56.15
CA LEU A 17 1.96 63.65 -55.16
C LEU A 17 1.22 62.35 -55.54
N LEU A 18 0.90 62.14 -56.82
CA LEU A 18 0.25 60.92 -57.31
C LEU A 18 1.13 59.68 -57.13
N VAL A 19 2.44 59.80 -57.40
CA VAL A 19 3.42 58.74 -57.16
C VAL A 19 3.58 58.46 -55.67
N LYS A 20 3.69 59.50 -54.83
CA LYS A 20 3.72 59.34 -53.36
C LYS A 20 2.48 58.64 -52.84
N ASN A 21 1.29 59.00 -53.32
CA ASN A 21 0.04 58.36 -52.91
C ASN A 21 -0.03 56.89 -53.34
N LYS A 22 0.44 56.56 -54.56
CA LYS A 22 0.58 55.16 -55.00
C LYS A 22 1.56 54.36 -54.15
N ASN A 23 2.71 54.94 -53.77
CA ASN A 23 3.68 54.29 -52.89
C ASN A 23 3.10 54.08 -51.49
N LEU A 24 2.44 55.09 -50.90
CA LEU A 24 1.76 54.98 -49.62
C LEU A 24 0.68 53.90 -49.64
N LEU A 25 -0.12 53.81 -50.70
CA LEU A 25 -1.11 52.75 -50.89
C LEU A 25 -0.48 51.36 -50.96
N ALA A 26 0.68 51.23 -51.62
CA ALA A 26 1.42 49.97 -51.67
C ALA A 26 2.00 49.58 -50.31
N GLU A 27 2.54 50.55 -49.55
CA GLU A 27 3.01 50.36 -48.18
C GLU A 27 1.87 49.96 -47.24
N LEU A 28 0.70 50.60 -47.36
CA LEU A 28 -0.49 50.28 -46.57
C LEU A 28 -0.96 48.85 -46.83
N ARG A 29 -1.00 48.42 -48.10
CA ARG A 29 -1.27 47.02 -48.47
C ARG A 29 -0.23 46.05 -47.91
N ASN A 30 1.05 46.41 -47.94
CA ASN A 30 2.12 45.57 -47.40
C ASN A 30 1.99 45.42 -45.87
N LEU A 31 1.71 46.51 -45.17
CA LEU A 31 1.44 46.49 -43.72
C LEU A 31 0.20 45.67 -43.38
N GLN A 32 -0.89 45.81 -44.14
CA GLN A 32 -2.09 44.98 -43.99
C GLN A 32 -1.79 43.49 -44.18
N ASN A 33 -1.01 43.12 -45.21
CA ASN A 33 -0.60 41.73 -45.41
C ASN A 33 0.28 41.21 -44.28
N LYS A 34 1.23 42.00 -43.78
CA LYS A 34 2.06 41.63 -42.62
C LYS A 34 1.23 41.45 -41.36
N LEU A 35 0.26 42.34 -41.12
CA LEU A 35 -0.68 42.24 -40.01
C LEU A 35 -1.47 40.92 -40.11
N LEU A 36 -2.03 40.63 -41.28
CA LEU A 36 -2.79 39.40 -41.52
C LEU A 36 -1.95 38.14 -41.24
N ILE A 37 -0.70 38.10 -41.71
CA ILE A 37 0.22 36.98 -41.45
C ILE A 37 0.52 36.84 -39.95
N LYS A 38 0.67 37.95 -39.23
CA LYS A 38 0.89 37.93 -37.78
C LYS A 38 -0.35 37.48 -37.02
N GLU A 39 -1.53 37.86 -37.49
CA GLU A 39 -2.81 37.46 -36.90
C GLU A 39 -3.08 35.97 -37.10
N THR A 40 -2.80 35.41 -38.29
CA THR A 40 -2.88 33.96 -38.51
C THR A 40 -1.89 33.19 -37.65
N SER A 41 -0.64 33.66 -37.54
CA SER A 41 0.37 33.03 -36.68
C SER A 41 -0.01 33.10 -35.20
N LEU A 42 -0.60 34.21 -34.74
CA LEU A 42 -1.10 34.33 -33.37
C LEU A 42 -2.24 33.35 -33.10
N GLN A 43 -3.15 33.18 -34.06
CA GLN A 43 -4.26 32.24 -33.93
C GLN A 43 -3.78 30.78 -33.90
N GLU A 44 -2.77 30.42 -34.68
CA GLU A 44 -2.10 29.11 -34.62
C GLU A 44 -1.43 28.88 -33.27
N MET A 45 -0.69 29.86 -32.75
CA MET A 45 -0.08 29.76 -31.42
C MET A 45 -1.13 29.61 -30.30
N LYS A 46 -2.30 30.25 -30.45
CA LYS A 46 -3.41 30.15 -29.50
C LYS A 46 -4.05 28.76 -29.51
N SER A 47 -4.24 28.16 -30.69
CA SER A 47 -4.78 26.79 -30.78
C SER A 47 -3.79 25.76 -30.25
N GLU A 48 -2.49 25.94 -30.51
CA GLU A 48 -1.47 25.07 -29.96
C GLU A 48 -1.41 25.16 -28.43
N LEU A 49 -1.50 26.37 -27.87
CA LEU A 49 -1.57 26.58 -26.42
C LEU A 49 -2.78 25.88 -25.78
N GLU A 50 -3.96 25.95 -26.40
CA GLU A 50 -5.13 25.22 -25.90
C GLU A 50 -4.95 23.71 -25.97
N SER A 51 -4.34 23.19 -27.05
CA SER A 51 -3.99 21.77 -27.13
C SER A 51 -3.02 21.36 -26.02
N TYR A 52 -2.01 22.18 -25.69
CA TYR A 52 -1.12 21.91 -24.57
C TYR A 52 -1.86 21.90 -23.23
N LYS A 53 -2.81 22.83 -23.00
CA LYS A 53 -3.62 22.85 -21.77
C LYS A 53 -4.49 21.61 -21.64
N GLU A 54 -5.15 21.19 -22.72
CA GLU A 54 -5.98 19.98 -22.73
C GLU A 54 -5.15 18.72 -22.47
N ASN A 55 -4.00 18.59 -23.13
CA ASN A 55 -3.05 17.50 -22.87
C ASN A 55 -2.58 17.50 -21.41
N ASN A 56 -2.28 18.66 -20.84
CA ASN A 56 -1.86 18.78 -19.45
C ASN A 56 -3.00 18.40 -18.48
N MET A 57 -4.24 18.79 -18.76
CA MET A 57 -5.40 18.36 -17.98
C MET A 57 -5.60 16.84 -18.04
N GLN A 58 -5.49 16.24 -19.23
CA GLN A 58 -5.60 14.80 -19.40
C GLN A 58 -4.48 14.04 -18.67
N GLN A 59 -3.25 14.53 -18.74
CA GLN A 59 -2.12 13.97 -17.99
C GLN A 59 -2.32 14.10 -16.48
N SER A 60 -2.80 15.25 -16.01
CA SER A 60 -3.12 15.47 -14.60
C SER A 60 -4.16 14.47 -14.08
N PHE A 61 -5.22 14.23 -14.86
CA PHE A 61 -6.24 13.23 -14.52
C PHE A 61 -5.68 11.81 -14.45
N GLN A 62 -4.84 11.43 -15.42
CA GLN A 62 -4.14 10.12 -15.39
C GLN A 62 -3.22 9.99 -14.17
N ILE A 63 -2.49 11.05 -13.83
CA ILE A 63 -1.63 11.06 -12.64
C ILE A 63 -2.45 10.90 -11.36
N MET A 64 -3.63 11.54 -11.28
CA MET A 64 -4.52 11.38 -10.14
C MET A 64 -5.02 9.94 -10.01
N SER A 65 -5.52 9.36 -11.09
CA SER A 65 -5.97 7.96 -11.11
C SER A 65 -4.85 6.99 -10.71
N LEU A 66 -3.63 7.19 -11.22
CA LEU A 66 -2.49 6.35 -10.85
C LEU A 66 -2.10 6.52 -9.37
N LYS A 67 -2.26 7.71 -8.80
CA LYS A 67 -2.03 7.92 -7.36
C LYS A 67 -3.05 7.19 -6.50
N ASP A 68 -4.32 7.19 -6.91
CA ASP A 68 -5.38 6.46 -6.21
C ASP A 68 -5.11 4.94 -6.28
N ASP A 69 -4.75 4.41 -7.45
CA ASP A 69 -4.36 3.00 -7.62
C ASP A 69 -3.16 2.62 -6.73
N ILE A 70 -2.15 3.50 -6.62
CA ILE A 70 -0.99 3.28 -5.74
C ILE A 70 -1.44 3.19 -4.28
N LYS A 71 -2.35 4.07 -3.85
CA LYS A 71 -2.86 4.08 -2.48
C LYS A 71 -3.62 2.80 -2.15
N ASP A 72 -4.45 2.32 -3.07
CA ASP A 72 -5.18 1.05 -2.92
C ASP A 72 -4.21 -0.14 -2.82
N LEU A 73 -3.14 -0.14 -3.63
CA LEU A 73 -2.09 -1.16 -3.56
C LEU A 73 -1.33 -1.12 -2.23
N GLU A 74 -1.03 0.07 -1.71
CA GLU A 74 -0.39 0.23 -0.39
C GLU A 74 -1.27 -0.32 0.74
N GLU A 75 -2.58 -0.08 0.70
CA GLU A 75 -3.53 -0.65 1.67
C GLU A 75 -3.60 -2.18 1.58
N LEU A 76 -3.57 -2.73 0.35
CA LEU A 76 -3.55 -4.17 0.13
C LEU A 76 -2.25 -4.80 0.67
N ILE A 77 -1.10 -4.15 0.47
CA ILE A 77 0.19 -4.59 1.03
C ILE A 77 0.16 -4.54 2.57
N ALA A 78 -0.39 -3.48 3.16
CA ALA A 78 -0.53 -3.36 4.61
C ALA A 78 -1.44 -4.46 5.18
N SER A 79 -2.55 -4.75 4.50
CA SER A 79 -3.48 -5.84 4.86
C SER A 79 -2.83 -7.21 4.76
N LEU A 80 -2.10 -7.48 3.68
CA LEU A 80 -1.37 -8.72 3.49
C LEU A 80 -0.28 -8.90 4.56
N THR A 81 0.39 -7.81 4.95
CA THR A 81 1.39 -7.83 6.03
C THR A 81 0.75 -8.17 7.37
N ARG A 82 -0.42 -7.60 7.69
CA ARG A 82 -1.20 -7.96 8.89
C ARG A 82 -1.64 -9.42 8.90
N ILE A 83 -2.12 -9.94 7.78
CA ILE A 83 -2.50 -11.36 7.66
C ILE A 83 -1.28 -12.26 7.84
N LYS A 84 -0.14 -11.88 7.26
CA LYS A 84 1.12 -12.63 7.39
C LYS A 84 1.60 -12.69 8.83
N SER A 85 1.58 -11.56 9.56
CA SER A 85 1.96 -11.55 10.98
C SER A 85 1.00 -12.39 11.83
N LEU A 86 -0.31 -12.26 11.60
CA LEU A 86 -1.32 -13.07 12.30
C LEU A 86 -1.10 -14.57 12.06
N LYS A 87 -0.87 -14.98 10.81
CA LYS A 87 -0.56 -16.37 10.47
C LYS A 87 0.70 -16.85 11.18
N SER A 88 1.75 -16.02 11.23
CA SER A 88 3.00 -16.35 11.94
C SER A 88 2.74 -16.58 13.44
N THR A 89 1.97 -15.71 14.08
CA THR A 89 1.63 -15.84 15.51
C THR A 89 0.80 -17.09 15.79
N ASN A 90 -0.15 -17.42 14.90
CA ASN A 90 -0.99 -18.60 15.06
C ASN A 90 -0.20 -19.91 14.84
N ILE A 91 0.79 -19.90 13.93
CA ILE A 91 1.70 -21.04 13.77
C ILE A 91 2.53 -21.22 15.05
N GLN A 92 3.09 -20.15 15.61
CA GLN A 92 3.88 -20.22 16.84
C GLN A 92 3.06 -20.75 18.04
N SER A 93 1.81 -20.31 18.19
CA SER A 93 0.95 -20.80 19.27
C SER A 93 0.60 -22.29 19.11
N LEU A 94 0.35 -22.74 17.89
CA LEU A 94 0.12 -24.16 17.59
C LEU A 94 1.38 -25.01 17.82
N GLU A 95 2.55 -24.51 17.43
CA GLU A 95 3.83 -25.16 17.69
C GLU A 95 4.09 -25.29 19.20
N GLN A 96 3.84 -24.22 19.97
CA GLN A 96 3.97 -24.25 21.43
C GLN A 96 3.00 -25.25 22.06
N GLY A 97 1.73 -25.26 21.65
CA GLY A 97 0.75 -26.24 22.15
C GLY A 97 1.12 -27.68 21.82
N ASN A 98 1.70 -27.94 20.64
CA ASN A 98 2.23 -29.26 20.30
C ASN A 98 3.39 -29.67 21.19
N TRP A 99 4.34 -28.77 21.49
CA TRP A 99 5.43 -29.03 22.43
C TRP A 99 4.92 -29.40 23.82
N ASP A 100 3.93 -28.67 24.34
CA ASP A 100 3.31 -28.95 25.64
C ASP A 100 2.63 -30.32 25.66
N LEU A 101 1.90 -30.66 24.60
CA LEU A 101 1.26 -31.97 24.44
C LEU A 101 2.29 -33.10 24.36
N THR A 102 3.37 -32.92 23.60
CA THR A 102 4.47 -33.89 23.54
C THR A 102 5.10 -34.09 24.92
N GLY A 103 5.32 -33.02 25.68
CA GLY A 103 5.80 -33.09 27.06
C GLY A 103 4.86 -33.89 27.97
N ARG A 104 3.54 -33.66 27.86
CA ARG A 104 2.53 -34.38 28.64
C ARG A 104 2.46 -35.86 28.27
N ILE A 105 2.59 -36.20 26.99
CA ILE A 105 2.67 -37.59 26.52
C ILE A 105 3.88 -38.28 27.16
N LEU A 106 5.05 -37.66 27.12
CA LEU A 106 6.27 -38.22 27.72
C LEU A 106 6.13 -38.43 29.24
N GLU A 107 5.52 -37.49 29.95
CA GLU A 107 5.23 -37.63 31.39
C GLU A 107 4.31 -38.83 31.68
N LEU A 108 3.25 -38.99 30.87
CA LEU A 108 2.31 -40.10 30.99
C LEU A 108 2.97 -41.44 30.66
N GLU A 109 3.80 -41.50 29.62
CA GLU A 109 4.60 -42.67 29.27
C GLU A 109 5.57 -43.05 30.40
N ASN A 110 6.21 -42.07 31.03
CA ASN A 110 7.06 -42.28 32.20
C ASN A 110 6.29 -42.89 33.37
N ARG A 111 5.12 -42.32 33.72
CA ARG A 111 4.26 -42.89 34.77
C ARG A 111 3.81 -44.30 34.43
N LEU A 112 3.46 -44.55 33.17
CA LEU A 112 3.07 -45.89 32.72
C LEU A 112 4.22 -46.89 32.88
N ARG A 113 5.46 -46.52 32.51
CA ARG A 113 6.65 -47.35 32.74
C ARG A 113 6.85 -47.68 34.22
N VAL A 114 6.69 -46.71 35.12
CA VAL A 114 6.80 -46.93 36.57
C VAL A 114 5.73 -47.92 37.04
N HIS A 115 4.46 -47.70 36.68
CA HIS A 115 3.38 -48.59 37.06
C HIS A 115 3.54 -50.01 36.51
N LEU A 116 4.09 -50.18 35.29
CA LEU A 116 4.42 -51.50 34.75
C LEU A 116 5.46 -52.22 35.60
N ILE A 117 6.53 -51.53 36.02
CA ILE A 117 7.57 -52.11 36.89
C ILE A 117 6.99 -52.46 38.27
N GLU A 118 6.15 -51.59 38.84
CA GLU A 118 5.49 -51.84 40.12
C GLU A 118 4.56 -53.05 40.06
N ARG A 119 3.78 -53.18 38.98
CA ARG A 119 2.94 -54.35 38.72
C ARG A 119 3.77 -55.62 38.64
N GLU A 120 4.84 -55.61 37.86
CA GLU A 120 5.73 -56.78 37.71
C GLU A 120 6.39 -57.17 39.05
N LYS A 121 6.74 -56.20 39.90
CA LYS A 121 7.22 -56.47 41.26
C LYS A 121 6.13 -57.08 42.15
N ALA A 122 4.89 -56.60 42.06
CA ALA A 122 3.76 -57.14 42.81
C ALA A 122 3.43 -58.57 42.38
N GLU A 123 3.46 -58.84 41.08
CA GLU A 123 3.28 -60.17 40.48
C GLU A 123 4.35 -61.16 40.98
N ARG A 124 5.64 -60.80 40.89
CA ARG A 124 6.72 -61.63 41.46
C ARG A 124 6.56 -61.93 42.96
N LYS A 125 6.04 -60.96 43.74
CA LYS A 125 5.74 -61.17 45.16
C LYS A 125 4.57 -62.13 45.37
N ALA A 126 3.51 -61.99 44.57
CA ALA A 126 2.36 -62.89 44.60
C ALA A 126 2.79 -64.33 44.25
N ASP A 127 3.58 -64.52 43.20
CA ASP A 127 4.13 -65.83 42.80
C ASP A 127 4.97 -66.46 43.92
N LEU A 128 5.78 -65.66 44.63
CA LEU A 128 6.58 -66.14 45.75
C LEU A 128 5.70 -66.60 46.92
N LEU A 129 4.64 -65.84 47.23
CA LEU A 129 3.68 -66.20 48.27
C LEU A 129 2.90 -67.45 47.88
N GLU A 130 2.46 -67.58 46.63
CA GLU A 130 1.77 -68.77 46.12
C GLU A 130 2.66 -70.02 46.24
N LYS A 131 3.93 -69.93 45.85
CA LYS A 131 4.90 -71.03 46.04
C LYS A 131 5.11 -71.42 47.50
N LYS A 132 5.16 -70.45 48.42
CA LYS A 132 5.24 -70.73 49.86
C LYS A 132 3.99 -71.40 50.40
N LEU A 133 2.81 -70.99 49.92
CA LEU A 133 1.52 -71.53 50.31
C LEU A 133 1.34 -72.96 49.78
N ALA A 134 1.77 -73.22 48.54
CA ALA A 134 1.84 -74.57 47.97
C ALA A 134 2.81 -75.48 48.75
N GLY A 135 3.94 -74.95 49.23
CA GLY A 135 4.89 -75.67 50.09
C GLY A 135 4.34 -75.94 51.51
N ALA A 136 3.54 -75.03 52.07
CA ALA A 136 2.87 -75.20 53.36
C ALA A 136 1.71 -76.22 53.29
N ASN A 137 1.00 -76.29 52.17
CA ASN A 137 -0.06 -77.27 51.92
C ASN A 137 0.47 -78.72 51.76
N GLY A 138 1.79 -78.92 51.62
CA GLY A 138 2.41 -80.25 51.68
C GLY A 138 2.51 -80.84 53.10
N PHE A 139 2.20 -80.07 54.15
CA PHE A 139 2.36 -80.46 55.56
C PHE A 139 1.07 -80.35 56.38
N THR A 140 -0.07 -80.76 55.82
CA THR A 140 -1.28 -81.02 56.62
C THR A 140 -1.61 -82.51 56.64
N PRO A 141 -1.14 -83.27 57.63
CA PRO A 141 -1.68 -84.59 57.93
C PRO A 141 -3.13 -84.46 58.42
N TYR A 142 -4.03 -84.97 57.60
CA TYR A 142 -5.34 -85.53 57.92
C TYR A 142 -5.65 -85.70 59.42
N MET A 143 -6.58 -84.90 59.97
CA MET A 143 -7.30 -85.25 61.20
C MET A 143 -8.80 -85.41 60.92
N LYS A 144 -9.18 -86.69 60.79
CA LYS A 144 -10.54 -87.22 60.84
C LYS A 144 -11.10 -86.98 62.24
N MET A 145 -12.00 -86.01 62.37
CA MET A 145 -12.83 -85.84 63.57
C MET A 145 -13.76 -87.05 63.73
N LYS A 146 -13.48 -87.91 64.70
CA LYS A 146 -14.45 -88.87 65.23
C LYS A 146 -14.31 -88.95 66.75
N GLY A 147 -15.40 -88.63 67.43
CA GLY A 147 -15.73 -89.20 68.75
C GLY A 147 -15.05 -88.54 69.93
N GLN A 148 -15.82 -87.63 70.56
CA GLN A 148 -15.98 -87.50 72.01
C GLN A 148 -15.50 -88.71 72.82
N GLU A 149 -14.66 -88.46 73.83
CA GLU A 149 -14.94 -88.78 75.24
C GLU A 149 -13.86 -88.11 76.12
N ASP A 150 -14.33 -87.31 77.07
CA ASP A 150 -13.57 -86.74 78.19
C ASP A 150 -13.36 -87.85 79.25
N PRO A 151 -12.32 -87.79 80.09
CA PRO A 151 -12.58 -87.15 81.38
C PRO A 151 -11.39 -86.35 81.95
N LEU A 152 -11.73 -85.16 82.46
CA LEU A 152 -11.32 -84.60 83.76
C LEU A 152 -10.22 -85.37 84.51
N ASP A 153 -9.02 -84.78 84.65
CA ASP A 153 -8.45 -84.36 85.95
C ASP A 153 -7.00 -83.86 85.77
N ASN A 154 -6.75 -82.58 86.05
CA ASN A 154 -5.60 -82.09 86.81
C ASN A 154 -5.47 -80.56 86.68
N PHE A 155 -5.94 -79.89 87.72
CA PHE A 155 -5.46 -78.59 88.13
C PHE A 155 -3.97 -78.66 88.48
N MET A 156 -3.29 -77.51 88.39
CA MET A 156 -1.90 -77.19 88.80
C MET A 156 -0.89 -77.02 87.67
N MET A 157 -0.90 -75.82 87.05
CA MET A 157 0.29 -75.00 86.72
C MET A 157 -0.15 -73.79 85.89
N ARG A 158 -0.83 -72.84 86.54
CA ARG A 158 -0.92 -71.47 86.04
C ARG A 158 0.35 -70.76 86.52
N ASP A 159 1.41 -70.79 85.70
CA ASP A 159 2.58 -69.88 85.79
C ASP A 159 3.57 -70.06 84.62
N LYS A 160 3.06 -70.25 83.39
CA LYS A 160 3.89 -70.29 82.17
C LYS A 160 3.34 -69.48 80.99
N GLY A 161 2.17 -68.85 81.13
CA GLY A 161 1.55 -68.02 80.07
C GLY A 161 2.05 -66.57 80.05
N GLU A 162 2.43 -66.01 81.20
CA GLU A 162 2.78 -64.59 81.33
C GLU A 162 4.23 -64.30 80.87
N ALA A 163 5.14 -65.28 81.05
CA ALA A 163 6.52 -65.20 80.56
C ALA A 163 6.64 -65.36 79.04
N ILE A 164 5.68 -66.03 78.38
CA ILE A 164 5.66 -66.19 76.92
C ILE A 164 5.01 -64.97 76.25
N LEU A 165 4.03 -64.33 76.90
CA LEU A 165 3.48 -63.07 76.41
C LEU A 165 4.51 -61.93 76.52
N ALA A 166 5.24 -61.82 77.64
CA ALA A 166 6.28 -60.79 77.81
C ALA A 166 7.47 -60.94 76.82
N LYS A 167 7.89 -62.18 76.51
CA LYS A 167 8.97 -62.43 75.53
C LYS A 167 8.59 -62.18 74.07
N ASN A 168 7.30 -62.21 73.74
CA ASN A 168 6.81 -61.92 72.39
C ASN A 168 6.67 -60.40 72.16
N PHE A 169 6.32 -59.63 73.19
CA PHE A 169 6.30 -58.15 73.10
C PHE A 169 7.70 -57.53 72.96
N GLU A 170 8.73 -58.10 73.58
CA GLU A 170 10.12 -57.60 73.42
C GLU A 170 10.72 -57.91 72.04
N ARG A 171 10.29 -59.00 71.37
CA ARG A 171 10.83 -59.40 70.07
C ARG A 171 10.15 -58.68 68.90
N ASP A 172 8.87 -58.34 69.04
CA ASP A 172 8.13 -57.59 68.02
C ASP A 172 8.42 -56.07 68.03
N ASN A 173 8.95 -55.53 69.14
CA ASN A 173 9.45 -54.14 69.17
C ASN A 173 10.85 -53.95 68.54
N PHE A 174 11.55 -55.03 68.17
CA PHE A 174 12.86 -54.93 67.53
C PHE A 174 12.80 -54.77 66.00
N PHE A 175 11.64 -54.99 65.37
CA PHE A 175 11.53 -54.98 63.90
C PHE A 175 10.74 -53.80 63.29
N HIS A 176 10.22 -52.86 64.10
CA HIS A 176 9.48 -51.69 63.57
C HIS A 176 9.84 -50.33 64.18
N CYS A 177 11.01 -50.17 64.81
CA CYS A 177 11.51 -48.85 65.15
C CYS A 177 12.55 -48.39 64.11
N GLU A 178 12.08 -47.76 63.03
CA GLU A 178 12.88 -46.80 62.27
C GLU A 178 13.32 -45.73 63.28
N GLY A 179 14.60 -45.76 63.66
CA GLY A 179 15.07 -45.15 64.90
C GLY A 179 14.82 -43.64 64.97
N PRO A 180 14.81 -43.04 66.17
CA PRO A 180 14.62 -41.59 66.36
C PRO A 180 15.62 -40.72 65.57
N LYS A 181 16.72 -41.31 65.10
CA LYS A 181 17.71 -40.67 64.23
C LYS A 181 17.21 -40.42 62.80
N ASP A 182 16.33 -41.26 62.26
CA ASP A 182 15.79 -41.06 60.90
C ASP A 182 14.63 -40.05 60.90
N GLY A 183 13.79 -40.06 61.93
CA GLY A 183 12.80 -39.00 62.15
C GLY A 183 13.44 -37.62 62.28
N GLN A 184 14.54 -37.51 63.03
CA GLN A 184 15.31 -36.27 63.14
C GLN A 184 15.90 -35.85 61.79
N LYS A 185 16.44 -36.79 61.01
CA LYS A 185 17.04 -36.51 59.70
C LYS A 185 16.00 -36.06 58.66
N ILE A 186 14.79 -36.61 58.73
CA ILE A 186 13.64 -36.19 57.91
C ILE A 186 13.20 -34.77 58.32
N TRP A 187 13.15 -34.50 59.62
CA TRP A 187 12.82 -33.17 60.14
C TRP A 187 13.84 -32.10 59.74
N ASP A 188 15.13 -32.39 59.89
CA ASP A 188 16.21 -31.48 59.52
C ASP A 188 16.20 -31.18 58.01
N LYS A 189 15.93 -32.19 57.18
CA LYS A 189 15.81 -32.03 55.73
C LYS A 189 14.59 -31.20 55.33
N SER A 190 13.46 -31.41 56.00
CA SER A 190 12.24 -30.62 55.78
C SER A 190 12.45 -29.15 56.19
N GLN A 191 13.18 -28.91 57.27
CA GLN A 191 13.50 -27.56 57.74
C GLN A 191 14.48 -26.85 56.80
N GLN A 192 15.43 -27.58 56.21
CA GLN A 192 16.34 -27.04 55.20
C GLN A 192 15.62 -26.71 53.88
N ASP A 193 14.67 -27.55 53.46
CA ASP A 193 13.83 -27.29 52.28
C ASP A 193 12.89 -26.09 52.48
N LEU A 194 12.35 -25.91 53.70
CA LEU A 194 11.56 -24.72 54.04
C LEU A 194 12.41 -23.46 53.94
N SER A 195 13.62 -23.50 54.50
CA SER A 195 14.58 -22.40 54.46
C SER A 195 14.99 -22.05 53.03
N HIS A 196 15.15 -23.05 52.16
CA HIS A 196 15.46 -22.85 50.74
C HIS A 196 14.27 -22.23 49.99
N LYS A 197 13.04 -22.72 50.21
CA LYS A 197 11.82 -22.16 49.61
C LYS A 197 11.56 -20.72 50.04
N GLU A 198 11.86 -20.39 51.29
CA GLU A 198 11.75 -19.05 51.83
C GLU A 198 12.74 -18.09 51.17
N LYS A 199 14.01 -18.50 51.00
CA LYS A 199 15.00 -17.73 50.21
C LYS A 199 14.58 -17.52 48.76
N GLN A 200 14.03 -18.56 48.13
CA GLN A 200 13.54 -18.50 46.75
C GLN A 200 12.33 -17.56 46.62
N LYS A 201 11.47 -17.48 47.65
CA LYS A 201 10.40 -16.48 47.72
C LYS A 201 10.95 -15.05 47.78
N TYR A 202 11.97 -14.78 48.59
CA TYR A 202 12.57 -13.44 48.68
C TYR A 202 13.31 -13.01 47.40
N GLU A 203 13.78 -13.95 46.57
CA GLU A 203 14.33 -13.67 45.24
C GLU A 203 13.24 -13.39 44.19
N LEU A 204 12.11 -14.10 44.26
CA LEU A 204 10.94 -13.88 43.38
C LEU A 204 10.16 -12.61 43.72
N ASP A 205 10.12 -12.22 44.99
CA ASP A 205 9.38 -11.05 45.50
C ASP A 205 10.23 -9.77 45.52
N ARG A 206 11.51 -9.85 45.09
CA ARG A 206 12.32 -8.66 44.83
C ARG A 206 11.76 -7.99 43.57
N PRO A 207 11.21 -6.75 43.67
CA PRO A 207 10.70 -6.06 42.49
C PRO A 207 11.81 -5.93 41.44
N PRO A 208 11.56 -6.26 40.16
CA PRO A 208 12.54 -6.07 39.12
C PRO A 208 12.93 -4.59 39.07
N TYR A 209 14.21 -4.29 39.26
CA TYR A 209 14.77 -2.94 39.12
C TYR A 209 14.60 -2.37 37.69
N SER A 210 13.98 -3.12 36.77
CA SER A 210 13.79 -2.77 35.35
C SER A 210 12.51 -1.98 35.04
N PHE A 211 11.51 -1.91 35.93
CA PHE A 211 10.19 -1.34 35.54
C PHE A 211 10.16 0.21 35.43
N GLY A 212 11.12 0.91 36.05
CA GLY A 212 11.10 2.38 36.14
C GLY A 212 11.53 3.14 34.88
N TRP A 213 12.32 2.52 33.99
CA TRP A 213 12.75 3.14 32.73
C TRP A 213 11.84 2.74 31.56
N GLU A 214 11.26 1.54 31.59
CA GLU A 214 10.27 1.07 30.61
C GLU A 214 8.99 1.92 30.64
N THR A 215 8.50 2.26 31.84
CA THR A 215 7.35 3.18 32.01
C THR A 215 7.64 4.59 31.51
N LYS A 216 8.85 5.12 31.75
CA LYS A 216 9.29 6.42 31.22
C LYS A 216 9.45 6.41 29.70
N THR A 217 9.90 5.29 29.14
CA THR A 217 10.06 5.09 27.69
C THR A 217 8.68 5.03 27.02
N ALA A 218 7.74 4.25 27.58
CA ALA A 218 6.35 4.19 27.11
C ALA A 218 5.65 5.55 27.20
N GLN A 219 5.82 6.29 28.30
CA GLN A 219 5.27 7.64 28.46
C GLN A 219 5.84 8.63 27.44
N SER A 220 7.16 8.56 27.16
CA SER A 220 7.79 9.38 26.12
C SER A 220 7.26 9.04 24.71
N HIS A 221 7.02 7.76 24.42
CA HIS A 221 6.45 7.35 23.14
C HIS A 221 5.01 7.83 22.98
N TYR A 222 4.20 7.76 24.05
CA TYR A 222 2.83 8.27 24.06
C TYR A 222 2.78 9.79 23.85
N GLN A 223 3.65 10.54 24.52
CA GLN A 223 3.73 12.00 24.34
C GLN A 223 4.18 12.39 22.93
N LYS A 224 5.11 11.62 22.33
CA LYS A 224 5.55 11.82 20.95
C LYS A 224 4.40 11.56 19.96
N PHE A 225 3.61 10.52 20.21
CA PHE A 225 2.44 10.20 19.40
C PHE A 225 1.37 11.30 19.48
N LEU A 226 1.08 11.82 20.69
CA LEU A 226 0.18 12.96 20.86
C LEU A 226 0.67 14.21 20.13
N GLY A 227 1.98 14.49 20.17
CA GLY A 227 2.57 15.60 19.42
C GLY A 227 2.39 15.47 17.91
N GLN A 228 2.55 14.25 17.37
CA GLN A 228 2.31 13.99 15.94
C GLN A 228 0.84 14.18 15.56
N LEU A 229 -0.09 13.70 16.40
CA LEU A 229 -1.52 13.91 16.17
C LEU A 229 -1.91 15.38 16.24
N ALA A 230 -1.39 16.13 17.21
CA ALA A 230 -1.66 17.54 17.35
C ALA A 230 -1.19 18.35 16.12
N ILE A 231 0.00 18.04 15.58
CA ILE A 231 0.50 18.67 14.34
C ILE A 231 -0.42 18.33 13.15
N LEU A 232 -0.78 17.05 12.99
CA LEU A 232 -1.57 16.59 11.85
C LEU A 232 -3.00 17.15 11.85
N LEU A 233 -3.58 17.34 13.04
CA LEU A 233 -4.94 17.85 13.22
C LEU A 233 -5.01 19.38 13.29
N SER A 234 -3.87 20.05 13.44
CA SER A 234 -3.79 21.52 13.44
C SER A 234 -4.09 22.06 12.05
N ASN A 235 -4.93 23.07 11.98
CA ASN A 235 -5.17 23.85 10.76
C ASN A 235 -4.26 25.10 10.75
N SER A 236 -4.15 25.80 9.63
CA SER A 236 -3.31 27.00 9.49
C SER A 236 -3.72 28.19 10.37
N VAL A 237 -4.81 28.05 11.16
CA VAL A 237 -5.45 29.14 11.90
C VAL A 237 -5.38 28.93 13.42
N VAL A 238 -5.40 27.69 13.92
CA VAL A 238 -5.33 27.37 15.36
C VAL A 238 -4.46 26.13 15.59
N PRO A 239 -3.25 26.28 16.16
CA PRO A 239 -2.43 25.14 16.57
C PRO A 239 -3.03 24.45 17.79
N ILE A 240 -3.10 23.12 17.75
CA ILE A 240 -3.68 22.30 18.80
C ILE A 240 -2.59 21.89 19.80
N PRO A 241 -2.84 21.99 21.12
CA PRO A 241 -1.93 21.46 22.13
C PRO A 241 -1.74 19.95 22.02
N ALA A 242 -0.51 19.46 22.28
CA ALA A 242 -0.18 18.03 22.31
C ALA A 242 -0.66 17.33 23.61
N THR A 243 -1.94 17.49 23.91
CA THR A 243 -2.67 16.90 25.05
C THR A 243 -3.77 16.00 24.50
N GLU A 244 -4.07 14.90 25.21
CA GLU A 244 -5.07 13.91 24.77
C GLU A 244 -6.46 14.54 24.58
N GLU A 245 -6.84 15.44 25.50
CA GLU A 245 -8.15 16.10 25.53
C GLU A 245 -8.33 17.00 24.31
N ALA A 246 -7.35 17.86 24.00
CA ALA A 246 -7.40 18.76 22.86
C ALA A 246 -7.41 18.02 21.51
N VAL A 247 -6.65 16.93 21.40
CA VAL A 247 -6.66 16.06 20.21
C VAL A 247 -8.03 15.40 20.03
N LYS A 248 -8.63 14.92 21.11
CA LYS A 248 -9.94 14.27 21.10
C LYS A 248 -11.07 15.25 20.74
N GLU A 249 -11.08 16.44 21.33
CA GLU A 249 -12.05 17.49 21.02
C GLU A 249 -11.99 17.88 19.54
N ARG A 250 -10.77 18.04 18.99
CA ARG A 250 -10.61 18.37 17.57
C ARG A 250 -11.17 17.28 16.66
N ILE A 251 -10.89 16.01 16.96
CA ILE A 251 -11.41 14.89 16.16
C ILE A 251 -12.95 14.89 16.18
N GLN A 252 -13.55 15.15 17.34
CA GLN A 252 -15.00 15.26 17.46
C GLN A 252 -15.58 16.45 16.66
N GLU A 253 -14.91 17.60 16.70
CA GLU A 253 -15.31 18.78 15.92
C GLU A 253 -15.24 18.53 14.41
N ILE A 254 -14.16 17.90 13.93
CA ILE A 254 -14.01 17.51 12.52
C ILE A 254 -15.13 16.55 12.10
N GLY A 255 -15.44 15.57 12.95
CA GLY A 255 -16.54 14.63 12.71
C GLY A 255 -17.91 15.33 12.65
N ALA A 256 -18.18 16.28 13.56
CA ALA A 256 -19.42 17.06 13.53
C ALA A 256 -19.53 17.94 12.27
N ASN A 257 -18.42 18.56 11.86
CA ASN A 257 -18.37 19.35 10.64
C ASN A 257 -18.58 18.50 9.38
N GLU A 258 -18.01 17.29 9.32
CA GLU A 258 -18.23 16.35 8.22
C GLU A 258 -19.72 16.00 8.08
N GLN A 259 -20.40 15.69 9.19
CA GLN A 259 -21.84 15.42 9.16
C GLN A 259 -22.65 16.64 8.69
N SER A 260 -22.27 17.84 9.13
CA SER A 260 -22.92 19.09 8.68
C SER A 260 -22.77 19.31 7.16
N TRP A 261 -21.56 19.15 6.63
CA TRP A 261 -21.30 19.26 5.19
C TRP A 261 -22.04 18.18 4.41
N LYS A 262 -22.10 16.96 4.93
CA LYS A 262 -22.85 15.86 4.33
C LYS A 262 -24.34 16.19 4.19
N SER A 263 -24.98 16.67 5.25
CA SER A 263 -26.40 17.11 5.19
C SER A 263 -26.61 18.26 4.20
N ARG A 264 -25.66 19.20 4.11
CA ARG A 264 -25.73 20.30 3.13
C ARG A 264 -25.61 19.79 1.70
N THR A 265 -24.71 18.86 1.44
CA THR A 265 -24.53 18.25 0.12
C THR A 265 -25.75 17.44 -0.30
N GLU A 266 -26.35 16.68 0.62
CA GLU A 266 -27.61 15.95 0.37
C GLU A 266 -28.75 16.92 0.02
N GLY A 267 -28.86 18.06 0.71
CA GLY A 267 -29.83 19.11 0.38
C GLY A 267 -29.64 19.68 -1.04
N LEU A 268 -28.40 20.02 -1.41
CA LEU A 268 -28.08 20.51 -2.76
C LEU A 268 -28.33 19.43 -3.83
N GLN A 269 -28.05 18.16 -3.52
CA GLN A 269 -28.32 17.05 -4.44
C GLN A 269 -29.82 16.88 -4.70
N GLN A 270 -30.67 17.03 -3.67
CA GLN A 270 -32.12 17.02 -3.82
C GLN A 270 -32.62 18.20 -4.66
N GLU A 271 -32.05 19.39 -4.46
CA GLU A 271 -32.36 20.58 -5.25
C GLU A 271 -32.01 20.38 -6.74
N ILE A 272 -30.82 19.83 -7.03
CA ILE A 272 -30.42 19.48 -8.39
C ILE A 272 -31.39 18.48 -9.00
N GLN A 273 -31.78 17.42 -8.29
CA GLN A 273 -32.75 16.44 -8.79
C GLN A 273 -34.12 17.09 -9.11
N MET A 274 -34.57 18.03 -8.29
CA MET A 274 -35.80 18.76 -8.53
C MET A 274 -35.71 19.62 -9.80
N LEU A 275 -34.63 20.37 -9.96
CA LEU A 275 -34.37 21.21 -11.13
C LEU A 275 -34.21 20.37 -12.40
N THR A 276 -33.53 19.21 -12.33
CA THR A 276 -33.44 18.27 -13.45
C THR A 276 -34.82 17.77 -13.85
N LYS A 277 -35.67 17.40 -12.89
CA LYS A 277 -37.04 16.95 -13.18
C LYS A 277 -37.88 18.05 -13.83
N GLN A 278 -37.74 19.31 -13.39
CA GLN A 278 -38.40 20.46 -14.03
C GLN A 278 -37.90 20.67 -15.47
N LEU A 279 -36.60 20.52 -15.69
CA LEU A 279 -35.99 20.64 -17.00
C LEU A 279 -36.48 19.54 -17.95
N ASP A 280 -36.56 18.29 -17.48
CA ASP A 280 -37.07 17.15 -18.26
C ASP A 280 -38.54 17.35 -18.63
N GLN A 281 -39.35 17.86 -17.69
CA GLN A 281 -40.73 18.22 -17.98
C GLN A 281 -40.80 19.27 -19.09
N LEU A 282 -39.99 20.32 -19.03
CA LEU A 282 -39.98 21.37 -20.05
C LEU A 282 -39.55 20.84 -21.42
N HIS A 283 -38.54 19.95 -21.46
CA HIS A 283 -38.14 19.26 -22.70
C HIS A 283 -39.26 18.39 -23.26
N HIS A 284 -39.95 17.64 -22.40
CA HIS A 284 -41.07 16.80 -22.82
C HIS A 284 -42.21 17.64 -23.42
N HIS A 285 -42.57 18.76 -22.79
CA HIS A 285 -43.60 19.67 -23.33
C HIS A 285 -43.18 20.27 -24.68
N HIS A 286 -41.90 20.61 -24.86
CA HIS A 286 -41.38 21.11 -26.13
C HIS A 286 -41.38 20.03 -27.22
N GLU A 287 -41.01 18.79 -26.88
CA GLU A 287 -41.03 17.65 -27.79
C GLU A 287 -42.46 17.27 -28.19
N GLU A 288 -43.41 17.27 -27.25
CA GLU A 288 -44.83 17.06 -27.52
C GLU A 288 -45.40 18.17 -28.42
N ALA A 289 -45.06 19.43 -28.18
CA ALA A 289 -45.50 20.54 -29.04
C ALA A 289 -44.96 20.39 -30.48
N ALA A 290 -43.69 20.02 -30.64
CA ALA A 290 -43.09 19.75 -31.94
C ALA A 290 -43.73 18.53 -32.64
N ALA A 291 -44.03 17.47 -31.89
CA ALA A 291 -44.71 16.28 -32.40
C ALA A 291 -46.16 16.57 -32.82
N GLN A 292 -46.87 17.42 -32.06
CA GLN A 292 -48.23 17.87 -32.38
C GLN A 292 -48.23 18.66 -33.71
N GLU A 293 -47.25 19.55 -33.91
CA GLU A 293 -47.10 20.33 -35.15
C GLU A 293 -46.79 19.42 -36.36
N SER A 294 -45.94 18.41 -36.15
CA SER A 294 -45.67 17.35 -37.13
C SER A 294 -46.92 16.51 -37.45
N SER A 295 -47.71 16.16 -36.44
CA SER A 295 -48.94 15.38 -36.64
C SER A 295 -50.01 16.19 -37.38
N GLN A 296 -50.12 17.49 -37.12
CA GLN A 296 -51.05 18.36 -37.85
C GLN A 296 -50.66 18.53 -39.33
N THR A 297 -49.36 18.55 -39.63
CA THR A 297 -48.86 18.60 -41.01
C THR A 297 -49.05 17.26 -41.73
N GLU A 298 -48.85 16.12 -41.05
CA GLU A 298 -49.15 14.79 -41.61
C GLU A 298 -50.65 14.56 -41.81
N GLU A 299 -51.51 14.98 -40.88
CA GLU A 299 -52.97 14.85 -40.99
C GLU A 299 -53.51 15.61 -42.21
N LYS A 300 -53.01 16.83 -42.47
CA LYS A 300 -53.33 17.59 -43.70
C LYS A 300 -52.96 16.81 -44.97
N TYR A 301 -51.83 16.10 -44.95
CA TYR A 301 -51.40 15.22 -46.05
C TYR A 301 -52.29 13.97 -46.18
N ARG A 302 -52.69 13.37 -45.06
CA ARG A 302 -53.61 12.23 -45.00
C ARG A 302 -54.99 12.59 -45.54
N GLU A 303 -55.52 13.75 -45.18
CA GLU A 303 -56.81 14.27 -45.64
C GLU A 303 -56.85 14.34 -47.18
N GLN A 304 -55.77 14.82 -47.80
CA GLN A 304 -55.62 14.85 -49.26
C GLN A 304 -55.58 13.44 -49.89
N ARG A 305 -55.15 12.41 -49.15
CA ARG A 305 -55.07 11.01 -49.60
C ARG A 305 -56.35 10.20 -49.35
N ARG A 306 -57.29 10.68 -48.51
CA ARG A 306 -58.56 9.99 -48.18
C ARG A 306 -59.47 9.63 -49.37
N PRO A 307 -59.55 10.41 -50.47
CA PRO A 307 -60.36 10.04 -51.63
C PRO A 307 -59.92 8.72 -52.28
N LEU A 308 -58.62 8.39 -52.23
CA LEU A 308 -58.06 7.19 -52.85
C LEU A 308 -58.43 5.90 -52.10
N LYS A 309 -58.48 5.94 -50.76
CA LYS A 309 -58.82 4.76 -49.93
C LYS A 309 -60.31 4.38 -49.97
N ARG A 310 -61.22 5.32 -50.24
CA ARG A 310 -62.67 5.01 -50.35
C ARG A 310 -63.02 4.12 -51.56
N LEU A 311 -62.13 4.05 -52.56
CA LEU A 311 -62.28 3.14 -53.70
C LEU A 311 -61.86 1.70 -53.36
N GLU A 312 -60.90 1.49 -52.46
CA GLU A 312 -60.45 0.14 -52.05
C GLU A 312 -61.42 -0.56 -51.08
N GLY A 313 -62.09 0.19 -50.19
CA GLY A 313 -62.93 -0.38 -49.12
C GLY A 313 -64.29 -0.94 -49.54
N LYS A 314 -64.80 -0.59 -50.73
CA LYS A 314 -66.06 -1.15 -51.25
C LYS A 314 -65.97 -2.64 -51.62
N ILE A 315 -64.77 -3.21 -51.65
CA ILE A 315 -64.52 -4.60 -52.06
C ILE A 315 -64.64 -5.59 -50.86
N ALA A 316 -64.56 -5.11 -49.61
CA ALA A 316 -64.35 -6.00 -48.45
C ALA A 316 -65.56 -6.22 -47.51
N ILE A 317 -66.70 -5.55 -47.70
CA ILE A 317 -67.81 -5.51 -46.72
C ILE A 317 -68.86 -6.64 -46.92
N ASN A 318 -68.72 -7.48 -47.96
CA ASN A 318 -69.75 -8.47 -48.29
C ASN A 318 -69.79 -9.73 -47.37
N ASP A 319 -68.83 -9.91 -46.45
CA ASP A 319 -68.53 -11.25 -45.91
C ASP A 319 -68.87 -11.51 -44.41
N PHE A 320 -69.58 -10.65 -43.64
CA PHE A 320 -69.59 -10.80 -42.16
C PHE A 320 -70.93 -10.80 -41.37
N VAL A 321 -72.10 -11.09 -41.95
CA VAL A 321 -73.40 -10.94 -41.22
C VAL A 321 -73.92 -12.21 -40.49
N GLN A 322 -73.22 -13.36 -40.48
CA GLN A 322 -73.85 -14.67 -40.18
C GLN A 322 -73.68 -15.28 -38.76
N GLY A 323 -73.71 -14.55 -37.65
CA GLY A 323 -73.65 -15.29 -36.38
C GLY A 323 -73.80 -14.53 -35.09
N ARG A 324 -75.01 -14.50 -34.54
CA ARG A 324 -75.27 -14.42 -33.10
C ARG A 324 -76.76 -14.60 -32.87
N LEU A 325 -77.18 -15.67 -32.22
CA LEU A 325 -78.36 -15.81 -31.35
C LEU A 325 -78.43 -17.27 -30.86
N ASP A 326 -78.96 -17.47 -29.65
CA ASP A 326 -79.39 -18.73 -29.02
C ASP A 326 -78.57 -19.14 -27.77
N SER A 327 -79.01 -18.63 -26.62
CA SER A 327 -78.66 -19.20 -25.31
C SER A 327 -79.67 -18.74 -24.27
N ASP A 328 -80.72 -19.53 -24.00
CA ASP A 328 -81.50 -19.39 -22.76
C ASP A 328 -82.35 -20.64 -22.45
N ARG A 329 -81.87 -21.51 -21.55
CA ARG A 329 -82.66 -22.45 -20.70
C ARG A 329 -81.71 -23.27 -19.82
N ASN A 330 -81.97 -23.36 -18.52
CA ASN A 330 -82.00 -24.62 -17.73
C ASN A 330 -81.99 -24.36 -16.20
N LYS A 331 -83.03 -24.87 -15.51
CA LYS A 331 -83.22 -24.83 -14.04
C LYS A 331 -83.67 -26.21 -13.52
N GLU A 332 -82.98 -27.27 -13.94
CA GLU A 332 -83.36 -28.67 -13.65
C GLU A 332 -82.18 -29.55 -13.17
N ASN A 333 -81.13 -28.96 -12.59
CA ASN A 333 -79.85 -29.66 -12.31
C ASN A 333 -79.56 -30.04 -10.84
N SER A 334 -80.44 -29.76 -9.88
CA SER A 334 -80.01 -29.63 -8.47
C SER A 334 -79.79 -30.89 -7.62
N LYS A 335 -80.08 -32.10 -8.12
CA LYS A 335 -79.80 -33.37 -7.38
C LYS A 335 -78.56 -34.12 -7.87
N THR A 336 -78.21 -33.98 -9.15
CA THR A 336 -76.89 -34.37 -9.68
C THR A 336 -75.80 -33.46 -9.10
N GLU A 337 -76.14 -32.22 -8.76
CA GLU A 337 -75.25 -31.22 -8.19
C GLU A 337 -74.52 -31.69 -6.92
N ASN A 338 -75.14 -32.36 -5.95
CA ASN A 338 -74.47 -32.67 -4.67
C ASN A 338 -73.41 -33.78 -4.75
N SER A 339 -73.62 -34.82 -5.56
CA SER A 339 -72.58 -35.83 -5.82
C SER A 339 -71.45 -35.24 -6.66
N GLN A 340 -71.81 -34.38 -7.62
CA GLN A 340 -70.85 -33.60 -8.39
C GLN A 340 -70.02 -32.69 -7.47
N ILE A 341 -70.63 -32.01 -6.48
CA ILE A 341 -69.95 -31.10 -5.56
C ILE A 341 -68.83 -31.79 -4.76
N GLU A 342 -69.03 -33.03 -4.29
CA GLU A 342 -68.00 -33.75 -3.53
C GLU A 342 -66.84 -34.23 -4.43
N GLU A 343 -67.14 -34.71 -5.64
CA GLU A 343 -66.10 -35.03 -6.63
C GLU A 343 -65.34 -33.78 -7.09
N HIS A 344 -66.06 -32.68 -7.32
CA HIS A 344 -65.48 -31.37 -7.61
C HIS A 344 -64.63 -30.86 -6.45
N SER A 345 -65.00 -31.12 -5.20
CA SER A 345 -64.20 -30.76 -4.01
C SER A 345 -62.87 -31.50 -3.96
N LYS A 346 -62.86 -32.80 -4.28
CA LYS A 346 -61.62 -33.60 -4.37
C LYS A 346 -60.76 -33.18 -5.57
N MET A 347 -61.38 -32.97 -6.73
CA MET A 347 -60.73 -32.43 -7.92
C MET A 347 -60.15 -31.04 -7.66
N PHE A 348 -60.86 -30.18 -6.92
CA PHE A 348 -60.42 -28.85 -6.55
C PHE A 348 -59.19 -28.90 -5.63
N LYS A 349 -59.20 -29.75 -4.60
CA LYS A 349 -58.02 -29.94 -3.72
C LYS A 349 -56.81 -30.48 -4.48
N LYS A 350 -57.02 -31.39 -5.43
CA LYS A 350 -55.95 -31.92 -6.30
C LYS A 350 -55.41 -30.84 -7.24
N LEU A 351 -56.31 -30.10 -7.90
CA LEU A 351 -55.98 -28.98 -8.78
C LEU A 351 -55.24 -27.87 -8.01
N GLU A 352 -55.63 -27.59 -6.77
CA GLU A 352 -54.96 -26.61 -5.92
C GLU A 352 -53.52 -27.05 -5.56
N LYS A 353 -53.32 -28.35 -5.28
CA LYS A 353 -51.98 -28.92 -5.05
C LYS A 353 -51.11 -28.84 -6.31
N ASP A 354 -51.66 -29.20 -7.46
CA ASP A 354 -50.94 -29.17 -8.73
C ASP A 354 -50.65 -27.73 -9.16
N ASN A 355 -51.55 -26.78 -8.91
CA ASN A 355 -51.33 -25.35 -9.16
C ASN A 355 -50.26 -24.75 -8.23
N LYS A 356 -50.21 -25.17 -6.96
CA LYS A 356 -49.12 -24.78 -6.02
C LYS A 356 -47.77 -25.31 -6.50
N GLN A 357 -47.70 -26.57 -6.94
CA GLN A 357 -46.48 -27.15 -7.51
C GLN A 357 -46.06 -26.44 -8.80
N GLN A 358 -47.01 -26.12 -9.68
CA GLN A 358 -46.75 -25.39 -10.93
C GLN A 358 -46.24 -23.97 -10.66
N THR A 359 -46.78 -23.30 -9.64
CA THR A 359 -46.34 -21.96 -9.21
C THR A 359 -44.92 -22.00 -8.66
N LEU A 360 -44.61 -22.98 -7.80
CA LEU A 360 -43.25 -23.19 -7.29
C LEU A 360 -42.24 -23.47 -8.41
N LEU A 361 -42.62 -24.28 -9.41
CA LEU A 361 -41.77 -24.58 -10.56
C LEU A 361 -41.48 -23.32 -11.38
N LYS A 362 -42.51 -22.50 -11.65
CA LYS A 362 -42.36 -21.20 -12.34
C LYS A 362 -41.47 -20.25 -11.57
N ILE A 363 -41.63 -20.15 -10.25
CA ILE A 363 -40.76 -19.31 -9.41
C ILE A 363 -39.31 -19.77 -9.50
N LYS A 364 -39.06 -21.09 -9.42
CA LYS A 364 -37.72 -21.66 -9.55
C LYS A 364 -37.10 -21.37 -10.93
N GLN A 365 -37.87 -21.54 -12.00
CA GLN A 365 -37.42 -21.23 -13.37
C GLN A 365 -37.10 -19.75 -13.54
N ASN A 366 -37.98 -18.85 -13.06
CA ASN A 366 -37.77 -17.40 -13.15
C ASN A 366 -36.52 -16.96 -12.36
N LEU A 367 -36.31 -17.53 -11.17
CA LEU A 367 -35.11 -17.27 -10.38
C LEU A 367 -33.85 -17.73 -11.13
N GLN A 368 -33.89 -18.92 -11.73
CA GLN A 368 -32.77 -19.44 -12.52
C GLN A 368 -32.47 -18.56 -13.75
N ILE A 369 -33.49 -18.13 -14.48
CA ILE A 369 -33.36 -17.22 -15.63
C ILE A 369 -32.75 -15.89 -15.17
N ALA A 370 -33.26 -15.27 -14.11
CA ALA A 370 -32.74 -14.02 -13.57
C ALA A 370 -31.27 -14.15 -13.14
N THR A 371 -30.89 -15.25 -12.49
CA THR A 371 -29.48 -15.49 -12.12
C THR A 371 -28.58 -15.68 -13.34
N THR A 372 -29.09 -16.34 -14.39
CA THR A 372 -28.34 -16.57 -15.64
C THR A 372 -28.14 -15.26 -16.40
N GLN A 373 -29.18 -14.42 -16.51
CA GLN A 373 -29.10 -13.10 -17.14
C GLN A 373 -28.10 -12.18 -16.43
N ARG A 374 -28.12 -12.15 -15.09
CA ARG A 374 -27.15 -11.36 -14.32
C ARG A 374 -25.71 -11.81 -14.54
N LEU A 375 -25.47 -13.13 -14.62
CA LEU A 375 -24.16 -13.68 -14.94
C LEU A 375 -23.73 -13.34 -16.37
N GLU A 376 -24.65 -13.38 -17.33
CA GLU A 376 -24.40 -13.01 -18.73
C GLU A 376 -24.03 -11.52 -18.86
N GLU A 377 -24.72 -10.63 -18.14
CA GLU A 377 -24.41 -9.19 -18.10
C GLU A 377 -23.00 -8.93 -17.54
N GLU A 378 -22.61 -9.62 -16.46
CA GLU A 378 -21.25 -9.54 -15.91
C GLU A 378 -20.20 -10.06 -16.90
N ILE A 379 -20.48 -11.17 -17.60
CA ILE A 379 -19.61 -11.69 -18.65
C ILE A 379 -19.42 -10.66 -19.78
N GLN A 380 -20.51 -10.04 -20.25
CA GLN A 380 -20.45 -9.01 -21.30
C GLN A 380 -19.65 -7.78 -20.84
N LYS A 381 -19.84 -7.35 -19.59
CA LYS A 381 -19.08 -6.24 -19.00
C LYS A 381 -17.58 -6.55 -18.94
N LEU A 382 -17.21 -7.75 -18.47
CA LEU A 382 -15.82 -8.21 -18.44
C LEU A 382 -15.22 -8.34 -19.84
N GLN A 383 -15.99 -8.82 -20.83
CA GLN A 383 -15.55 -8.90 -22.22
C GLN A 383 -15.29 -7.52 -22.84
N LYS A 384 -16.12 -6.52 -22.52
CA LYS A 384 -15.92 -5.14 -22.95
C LYS A 384 -14.64 -4.56 -22.33
N GLN A 385 -14.48 -4.68 -21.01
CA GLN A 385 -13.27 -4.23 -20.32
C GLN A 385 -12.00 -4.89 -20.88
N LEU A 386 -12.05 -6.19 -21.19
CA LEU A 386 -10.94 -6.90 -21.81
C LEU A 386 -10.61 -6.37 -23.21
N SER A 387 -11.62 -5.99 -23.98
CA SER A 387 -11.44 -5.41 -25.32
C SER A 387 -10.84 -4.00 -25.25
N ASP A 388 -11.31 -3.17 -24.32
CA ASP A 388 -10.78 -1.83 -24.07
C ASP A 388 -9.31 -1.89 -23.62
N LEU A 389 -8.98 -2.80 -22.70
CA LEU A 389 -7.59 -3.05 -22.27
C LEU A 389 -6.72 -3.56 -23.41
N LYS A 390 -7.21 -4.46 -24.26
CA LYS A 390 -6.49 -4.92 -25.45
C LYS A 390 -6.21 -3.77 -26.42
N LEU A 391 -7.16 -2.85 -26.63
CA LEU A 391 -6.99 -1.70 -27.49
C LEU A 391 -5.97 -0.70 -26.91
N SER A 392 -6.09 -0.40 -25.61
CA SER A 392 -5.14 0.44 -24.89
C SER A 392 -3.71 -0.12 -24.96
N ASN A 393 -3.54 -1.44 -24.76
CA ASN A 393 -2.24 -2.09 -24.86
C ASN A 393 -1.66 -2.00 -26.29
N LYS A 394 -2.48 -2.18 -27.33
CA LYS A 394 -2.04 -1.92 -28.72
C LYS A 394 -1.57 -0.48 -28.91
N ASN A 395 -2.31 0.51 -28.37
CA ASN A 395 -1.93 1.91 -28.46
C ASN A 395 -0.62 2.21 -27.72
N MET A 396 -0.48 1.72 -26.48
CA MET A 396 0.75 1.85 -25.69
C MET A 396 1.95 1.23 -26.41
N LYS A 397 1.76 0.07 -27.06
CA LYS A 397 2.80 -0.57 -27.88
C LYS A 397 3.23 0.30 -29.06
N ILE A 398 2.29 0.98 -29.73
CA ILE A 398 2.57 1.93 -30.82
C ILE A 398 3.30 3.18 -30.28
N GLN A 399 2.90 3.70 -29.12
CA GLN A 399 3.61 4.81 -28.50
C GLN A 399 5.04 4.43 -28.11
N LEU A 400 5.24 3.22 -27.54
CA LEU A 400 6.55 2.73 -27.16
C LEU A 400 7.47 2.57 -28.37
N THR A 401 6.98 2.05 -29.50
CA THR A 401 7.78 1.98 -30.73
C THR A 401 8.15 3.37 -31.25
N ARG A 402 7.23 4.34 -31.19
CA ARG A 402 7.53 5.74 -31.55
C ARG A 402 8.58 6.37 -30.65
N VAL A 403 8.49 6.17 -29.33
CA VAL A 403 9.48 6.68 -28.35
C VAL A 403 10.85 6.05 -28.60
N ASN A 404 10.90 4.74 -28.88
CA ASN A 404 12.16 4.06 -29.23
C ASN A 404 12.79 4.64 -30.49
N VAL A 405 12.01 4.89 -31.56
CA VAL A 405 12.51 5.53 -32.78
C VAL A 405 13.06 6.94 -32.50
N LEU A 406 12.40 7.73 -31.65
CA LEU A 406 12.86 9.07 -31.25
C LEU A 406 14.15 9.03 -30.42
N LYS A 407 14.25 8.06 -29.50
CA LYS A 407 15.44 7.82 -28.69
C LYS A 407 16.63 7.46 -29.59
N ASP A 408 16.44 6.54 -30.53
CA ASP A 408 17.49 6.14 -31.46
C ASP A 408 17.97 7.30 -32.33
N LYS A 409 17.03 8.13 -32.82
CA LYS A 409 17.37 9.35 -33.58
C LYS A 409 18.14 10.36 -32.75
N THR A 410 17.82 10.50 -31.46
CA THR A 410 18.53 11.39 -30.52
C THR A 410 19.93 10.87 -30.23
N ILE A 411 20.07 9.57 -29.98
CA ILE A 411 21.38 8.91 -29.80
C ILE A 411 22.23 9.08 -31.06
N GLN A 412 21.66 8.94 -32.25
CA GLN A 412 22.38 9.15 -33.50
C GLN A 412 22.89 10.59 -33.64
N LYS A 413 22.07 11.60 -33.31
CA LYS A 413 22.50 13.01 -33.30
C LYS A 413 23.62 13.27 -32.30
N LEU A 414 23.52 12.72 -31.09
CA LEU A 414 24.57 12.80 -30.05
C LEU A 414 25.87 12.14 -30.51
N ARG A 415 25.79 10.98 -31.17
CA ARG A 415 26.97 10.33 -31.77
C ARG A 415 27.60 11.22 -32.84
N GLN A 416 26.81 11.82 -33.73
CA GLN A 416 27.32 12.74 -34.75
C GLN A 416 27.98 13.99 -34.16
N SER A 417 27.41 14.59 -33.12
CA SER A 417 28.03 15.75 -32.45
C SER A 417 29.31 15.35 -31.72
N PHE A 418 29.34 14.18 -31.09
CA PHE A 418 30.53 13.64 -30.44
C PHE A 418 31.67 13.43 -31.44
N THR A 419 31.41 12.78 -32.58
CA THR A 419 32.43 12.59 -33.64
C THR A 419 32.96 13.93 -34.17
N LYS A 420 32.12 14.96 -34.30
CA LYS A 420 32.57 16.30 -34.71
C LYS A 420 33.50 16.93 -33.66
N VAL A 421 33.15 16.84 -32.38
CA VAL A 421 33.97 17.37 -31.28
C VAL A 421 35.30 16.61 -31.19
N GLU A 422 35.27 15.30 -31.37
CA GLU A 422 36.47 14.45 -31.37
C GLU A 422 37.41 14.83 -32.53
N ALA A 423 36.88 15.04 -33.74
CA ALA A 423 37.66 15.53 -34.87
C ALA A 423 38.22 16.95 -34.64
N MET A 424 37.48 17.83 -33.95
CA MET A 424 37.99 19.16 -33.57
C MET A 424 39.11 19.06 -32.54
N LYS A 425 38.97 18.20 -31.53
CA LYS A 425 40.00 17.91 -30.53
C LYS A 425 41.27 17.36 -31.19
N GLU A 426 41.13 16.40 -32.10
CA GLU A 426 42.24 15.78 -32.81
C GLU A 426 42.97 16.78 -33.71
N LYS A 427 42.25 17.75 -34.32
CA LYS A 427 42.85 18.87 -35.06
C LYS A 427 43.51 19.93 -34.16
N ALA A 428 43.04 20.10 -32.93
CA ALA A 428 43.59 21.05 -31.97
C ALA A 428 44.80 20.50 -31.19
N ALA A 429 44.88 19.18 -31.02
CA ALA A 429 46.01 18.48 -30.39
C ALA A 429 47.37 18.85 -31.01
N PRO A 430 47.61 18.77 -32.33
CA PRO A 430 48.91 19.10 -32.92
C PRO A 430 49.27 20.58 -32.80
N LYS A 431 48.27 21.49 -32.74
CA LYS A 431 48.54 22.92 -32.47
C LYS A 431 48.99 23.14 -31.03
N THR A 432 48.37 22.43 -30.10
CA THR A 432 48.71 22.49 -28.67
C THR A 432 50.10 21.90 -28.42
N ASP A 433 50.41 20.78 -29.08
CA ASP A 433 51.73 20.17 -29.03
C ASP A 433 52.78 21.08 -29.67
N ASN A 434 52.48 21.71 -30.81
CA ASN A 434 53.39 22.67 -31.43
C ASN A 434 53.67 23.88 -30.52
N TRP A 435 52.63 24.44 -29.87
CA TRP A 435 52.78 25.53 -28.89
C TRP A 435 53.58 25.10 -27.65
N LYS A 436 53.45 23.86 -27.19
CA LYS A 436 54.31 23.30 -26.14
C LYS A 436 55.76 23.20 -26.59
N THR A 437 56.01 22.74 -27.81
CA THR A 437 57.38 22.63 -28.36
C THR A 437 58.03 24.01 -28.50
N THR A 438 57.29 25.00 -29.01
CA THR A 438 57.79 26.39 -29.11
C THR A 438 58.01 27.02 -27.75
N LEU A 439 57.10 26.82 -26.79
CA LEU A 439 57.28 27.29 -25.42
C LEU A 439 58.51 26.66 -24.75
N ASN A 440 58.73 25.35 -24.95
CA ASN A 440 59.90 24.66 -24.42
C ASN A 440 61.20 25.16 -25.07
N SER A 441 61.19 25.41 -26.38
CA SER A 441 62.33 25.99 -27.10
C SER A 441 62.64 27.40 -26.59
N ALA A 442 61.62 28.26 -26.43
CA ALA A 442 61.79 29.61 -25.89
C ALA A 442 62.26 29.60 -24.42
N LYS A 443 61.78 28.64 -23.61
CA LYS A 443 62.29 28.44 -22.24
C LYS A 443 63.76 27.99 -22.24
N GLN A 444 64.17 27.16 -23.18
CA GLN A 444 65.55 26.70 -23.30
C GLN A 444 66.46 27.85 -23.74
N GLU A 445 66.02 28.67 -24.68
CA GLU A 445 66.73 29.88 -25.14
C GLU A 445 66.88 30.90 -24.00
N ALA A 446 65.82 31.17 -23.24
CA ALA A 446 65.89 32.02 -22.05
C ALA A 446 66.82 31.44 -20.96
N ARG A 447 66.98 30.11 -20.90
CA ARG A 447 67.98 29.46 -20.04
C ARG A 447 69.39 29.72 -20.52
N TRP A 448 69.66 29.57 -21.82
CA TRP A 448 70.95 29.88 -22.43
C TRP A 448 71.35 31.34 -22.24
N ASP A 449 70.39 32.27 -22.39
CA ASP A 449 70.64 33.70 -22.17
C ASP A 449 70.93 34.02 -20.70
N LYS A 450 70.22 33.37 -19.77
CA LYS A 450 70.54 33.45 -18.34
C LYS A 450 71.91 32.89 -18.02
N ASP A 451 72.27 31.74 -18.59
CA ASP A 451 73.57 31.11 -18.36
C ASP A 451 74.71 31.95 -18.96
N LYS A 452 74.47 32.62 -20.10
CA LYS A 452 75.40 33.59 -20.70
C LYS A 452 75.55 34.86 -19.85
N ALA A 453 74.45 35.35 -19.28
CA ALA A 453 74.47 36.46 -18.33
C ALA A 453 75.18 36.08 -17.02
N HIS A 454 75.01 34.84 -16.54
CA HIS A 454 75.75 34.30 -15.40
C HIS A 454 77.24 34.11 -15.74
N GLN A 455 77.59 33.70 -16.95
CA GLN A 455 78.98 33.61 -17.40
C GLN A 455 79.66 34.99 -17.52
N MET A 456 78.91 36.05 -17.88
CA MET A 456 79.42 37.43 -17.81
C MET A 456 79.53 37.94 -16.36
N LEU A 457 78.60 37.53 -15.47
CA LEU A 457 78.68 37.87 -14.05
C LEU A 457 79.83 37.14 -13.33
N ASP A 458 80.18 35.92 -13.72
CA ASP A 458 81.32 35.18 -13.16
C ASP A 458 82.70 35.78 -13.56
N THR A 459 82.77 36.62 -14.61
CA THR A 459 83.99 37.38 -14.93
C THR A 459 84.17 38.67 -14.13
N VAL A 460 83.13 39.07 -13.38
CA VAL A 460 83.17 40.24 -12.50
C VAL A 460 82.87 39.76 -11.09
N THR A 461 83.92 39.70 -10.28
CA THR A 461 83.98 39.36 -8.84
C THR A 461 84.03 37.87 -8.48
N PRO A 462 85.16 37.38 -7.91
CA PRO A 462 85.25 36.07 -7.26
C PRO A 462 85.13 36.22 -5.73
N GLU A 463 84.05 35.73 -5.13
CA GLU A 463 84.06 34.94 -3.87
C GLU A 463 82.65 34.43 -3.50
N PRO A 464 82.50 33.18 -2.97
CA PRO A 464 81.29 32.39 -3.25
C PRO A 464 80.51 31.87 -2.02
N CYS A 465 79.30 31.37 -2.31
CA CYS A 465 78.63 30.21 -1.70
C CYS A 465 78.19 30.24 -0.22
N THR A 466 76.93 30.63 0.04
CA THR A 466 76.17 30.18 1.23
C THR A 466 74.65 29.97 1.02
N THR A 467 74.14 29.92 -0.22
CA THR A 467 72.68 29.88 -0.44
C THR A 467 72.15 28.67 -1.21
N LYS A 468 73.01 27.68 -1.54
CA LYS A 468 72.57 26.43 -2.19
C LYS A 468 72.06 25.35 -1.22
N SER A 469 72.40 25.37 0.08
CA SER A 469 71.91 24.33 1.01
C SER A 469 70.50 24.57 1.56
N THR A 470 69.96 25.79 1.44
CA THR A 470 68.62 26.11 1.99
C THR A 470 67.46 25.68 1.09
N LEU A 471 67.72 25.24 -0.15
CA LEU A 471 66.66 24.79 -1.06
C LEU A 471 66.39 23.29 -0.98
N GLU A 472 67.42 22.48 -0.67
CA GLU A 472 67.28 21.03 -0.48
C GLU A 472 66.61 20.68 0.86
N GLU A 473 66.81 21.50 1.90
CA GLU A 473 66.15 21.36 3.20
C GLU A 473 64.63 21.66 3.15
N VAL A 474 64.18 22.45 2.17
CA VAL A 474 62.75 22.77 1.97
C VAL A 474 62.00 21.60 1.32
N SER A 475 62.68 20.81 0.47
CA SER A 475 62.08 19.61 -0.12
C SER A 475 61.95 18.46 0.88
N GLY A 476 62.88 18.34 1.84
CA GLY A 476 62.80 17.37 2.93
C GLY A 476 61.65 17.66 3.91
N ARG A 477 61.47 18.93 4.32
CA ARG A 477 60.35 19.33 5.19
C ARG A 477 58.98 19.11 4.57
N GLN A 478 58.85 19.23 3.24
CA GLN A 478 57.54 19.01 2.59
C GLN A 478 57.09 17.54 2.67
N GLN A 479 58.03 16.60 2.64
CA GLN A 479 57.74 15.16 2.79
C GLN A 479 57.39 14.81 4.24
N GLU A 480 58.12 15.35 5.22
CA GLU A 480 57.84 15.15 6.66
C GLU A 480 56.48 15.70 7.08
N HIS A 481 56.03 16.82 6.50
CA HIS A 481 54.70 17.39 6.77
C HIS A 481 53.56 16.56 6.18
N VAL A 482 53.79 15.82 5.09
CA VAL A 482 52.81 14.90 4.50
C VAL A 482 52.72 13.63 5.35
N ASP A 483 53.86 13.07 5.75
CA ASP A 483 53.93 11.87 6.61
C ASP A 483 53.36 12.14 8.01
N PHE A 484 53.58 13.35 8.57
CA PHE A 484 52.99 13.76 9.86
C PHE A 484 51.47 13.93 9.78
N ARG A 485 50.95 14.48 8.68
CA ARG A 485 49.49 14.57 8.45
C ARG A 485 48.88 13.17 8.34
N GLU A 486 49.48 12.28 7.56
CA GLU A 486 49.02 10.90 7.41
C GLU A 486 49.04 10.14 8.75
N THR A 487 50.06 10.39 9.59
CA THR A 487 50.17 9.79 10.92
C THR A 487 49.11 10.30 11.90
N ILE A 488 48.86 11.62 11.95
CA ILE A 488 47.79 12.19 12.80
C ILE A 488 46.41 11.70 12.36
N LEU A 489 46.16 11.62 11.06
CA LEU A 489 44.89 11.16 10.50
C LEU A 489 44.63 9.67 10.78
N ASN A 490 45.67 8.83 10.74
CA ASN A 490 45.59 7.43 11.15
C ASN A 490 45.35 7.27 12.66
N MET A 491 45.93 8.12 13.50
CA MET A 491 45.62 8.15 14.95
C MET A 491 44.19 8.61 15.26
N LEU A 492 43.61 9.46 14.40
CA LEU A 492 42.23 9.95 14.55
C LEU A 492 41.18 9.03 13.90
N GLY A 493 41.58 7.92 13.29
CA GLY A 493 40.66 6.89 12.77
C GLY A 493 39.99 7.22 11.43
N PHE A 494 40.45 8.23 10.71
CA PHE A 494 39.85 8.65 9.44
C PHE A 494 40.55 7.97 8.24
N ASN A 495 39.85 7.06 7.55
CA ASN A 495 40.36 6.45 6.32
C ASN A 495 39.98 7.31 5.09
N MET A 496 40.99 7.73 4.31
CA MET A 496 40.89 8.76 3.26
C MET A 496 39.91 8.41 2.12
N LYS A 497 39.56 7.12 1.92
CA LYS A 497 38.58 6.71 0.89
C LYS A 497 37.12 7.07 1.23
N THR A 498 36.82 7.37 2.48
CA THR A 498 35.45 7.61 2.98
C THR A 498 35.23 9.08 3.32
N ALA A 499 36.25 9.76 3.87
CA ALA A 499 36.18 11.15 4.31
C ALA A 499 35.87 12.15 3.18
N ASP A 500 36.41 11.94 1.98
CA ASP A 500 36.13 12.82 0.84
C ASP A 500 34.65 12.80 0.45
N LYS A 501 33.97 11.64 0.56
CA LYS A 501 32.54 11.56 0.23
C LYS A 501 31.68 12.30 1.25
N GLU A 502 32.02 12.20 2.53
CA GLU A 502 31.30 12.90 3.59
C GLU A 502 31.54 14.40 3.54
N ILE A 503 32.77 14.84 3.29
CA ILE A 503 33.12 16.26 3.10
C ILE A 503 32.42 16.82 1.85
N ILE A 504 32.42 16.10 0.73
CA ILE A 504 31.71 16.50 -0.49
C ILE A 504 30.19 16.56 -0.25
N THR A 505 29.64 15.66 0.57
CA THR A 505 28.20 15.66 0.89
C THR A 505 27.83 16.85 1.78
N HIS A 506 28.63 17.15 2.80
CA HIS A 506 28.42 18.32 3.65
C HIS A 506 28.58 19.63 2.88
N LEU A 507 29.60 19.75 2.01
CA LEU A 507 29.77 20.92 1.14
C LEU A 507 28.59 21.09 0.18
N ARG A 508 28.04 19.99 -0.35
CA ARG A 508 26.86 20.04 -1.22
C ARG A 508 25.62 20.56 -0.47
N LEU A 509 25.40 20.13 0.77
CA LEU A 509 24.30 20.63 1.60
C LEU A 509 24.44 22.12 1.90
N ILE A 510 25.65 22.58 2.24
CA ILE A 510 25.93 24.00 2.51
C ILE A 510 25.69 24.86 1.26
N ILE A 511 26.12 24.40 0.08
CA ILE A 511 25.86 25.11 -1.19
C ILE A 511 24.36 25.16 -1.49
N GLN A 512 23.63 24.08 -1.22
CA GLN A 512 22.19 23.99 -1.48
C GLN A 512 21.39 24.93 -0.57
N ASP A 513 21.76 25.04 0.70
CA ASP A 513 21.18 25.99 1.64
C ASP A 513 21.50 27.44 1.26
N TYR A 514 22.73 27.70 0.78
CA TYR A 514 23.12 29.02 0.31
C TYR A 514 22.35 29.43 -0.96
N GLU A 515 22.15 28.52 -1.90
CA GLU A 515 21.34 28.75 -3.11
C GLU A 515 19.86 28.97 -2.79
N ALA A 516 19.30 28.23 -1.82
CA ALA A 516 17.93 28.43 -1.35
C ALA A 516 17.75 29.80 -0.68
N SER A 517 18.72 30.22 0.14
CA SER A 517 18.73 31.54 0.77
C SER A 517 18.86 32.68 -0.24
N ASN A 518 19.70 32.52 -1.27
CA ASN A 518 19.87 33.53 -2.32
C ASN A 518 18.62 33.66 -3.21
N LYS A 519 17.92 32.56 -3.51
CA LYS A 519 16.65 32.59 -4.27
C LYS A 519 15.54 33.31 -3.49
N SER A 520 15.50 33.17 -2.16
CA SER A 520 14.57 33.89 -1.29
C SER A 520 14.85 35.40 -1.26
N LYS A 521 16.12 35.82 -1.28
CA LYS A 521 16.52 37.24 -1.33
C LYS A 521 16.16 37.92 -2.65
N ILE A 522 16.30 37.23 -3.77
CA ILE A 522 15.94 37.77 -5.10
C ILE A 522 14.42 37.94 -5.24
N ALA A 523 13.62 37.11 -4.55
CA ALA A 523 12.17 37.24 -4.54
C ALA A 523 11.68 38.47 -3.73
N SER A 524 12.30 38.79 -2.59
CA SER A 524 11.90 39.95 -1.78
C SER A 524 12.29 41.31 -2.39
N ASP A 525 13.37 41.34 -3.17
CA ASP A 525 13.82 42.57 -3.85
C ASP A 525 12.97 42.91 -5.10
N CYS A 526 12.17 41.96 -5.59
CA CYS A 526 11.23 42.18 -6.69
C CYS A 526 9.89 42.78 -6.20
N GLU A 527 9.41 42.40 -5.00
CA GLU A 527 8.16 42.95 -4.44
C GLU A 527 8.27 44.42 -4.00
N THR A 528 9.46 44.85 -3.56
CA THR A 528 9.66 46.23 -3.08
C THR A 528 9.81 47.29 -4.19
N ARG A 529 9.83 46.89 -5.46
CA ARG A 529 9.98 47.81 -6.61
C ARG A 529 8.67 48.17 -7.31
N GLN A 530 7.55 47.56 -6.92
CA GLN A 530 6.25 47.78 -7.58
C GLN A 530 5.35 48.80 -6.87
N ASP A 531 5.70 49.23 -5.65
CA ASP A 531 4.87 50.14 -4.84
C ASP A 531 5.30 51.63 -4.86
N ASN A 532 6.18 52.05 -5.79
CA ASN A 532 6.64 53.45 -5.90
C ASN A 532 6.25 54.14 -7.22
N TYR A 533 5.05 53.84 -7.73
CA TYR A 533 4.39 54.68 -8.75
C TYR A 533 2.90 54.79 -8.45
N PHE A 534 2.54 55.72 -7.56
CA PHE A 534 1.28 56.47 -7.58
C PHE A 534 1.50 57.87 -7.04
#